data_AF-A0A9R1UYH1-F1
#
_entry.id   AF-A0A9R1UYH1-F1
#
_cell.length_a   1.000
_cell.length_b   1.000
_cell.length_c   1.000
_cell.angle_alpha   90.00
_cell.angle_beta   90.00
_cell.angle_gamma   90.00
#
_symmetry.space_group_name_H-M   'P 1'
#
loop_
_entity.id
_entity.type
_entity.pdbx_description
1 polymer ?
#
loop_
_entity_poly.entity_id
_entity_poly.type
_entity_poly.pdbx_seq_one_letter_code
_entity_poly.pdbx_strand_id
1 'polypeptide(L)'
;MFELWIWSLPLTVVRGILFSSPRAMHTRVFLSFHLWDQNCNLISLFNLDLNPSYPTALSAKMVTIICFCGNNYVLRTSWTPLNPGRWFYACPLPDSKCRFLGWFDPPMCDRATAIIPGLLKSMNNLKLSVKELEDEIQNLRFYLKMTVKELEDEVCKLKFYLWCSWIFFLVFWMWN
;
A
#
# COMPACT_ATOMS: atom_id res chain seq x y z
N MET A 1 15.45 32.70 -6.90
CA MET A 1 15.69 32.53 -5.46
C MET A 1 14.31 32.50 -4.83
N PHE A 2 13.82 31.31 -4.45
CA PHE A 2 12.51 31.14 -3.82
C PHE A 2 12.75 30.66 -2.40
N GLU A 3 12.39 31.47 -1.40
CA GLU A 3 12.46 31.09 0.01
C GLU A 3 11.20 30.32 0.41
N LEU A 4 11.37 29.12 0.94
CA LEU A 4 10.29 28.37 1.61
C LEU A 4 10.62 28.34 3.11
N TRP A 5 9.85 29.08 3.90
CA TRP A 5 9.97 29.12 5.36
C TRP A 5 9.17 27.96 5.96
N ILE A 6 9.85 26.94 6.48
CA ILE A 6 9.24 25.87 7.27
C ILE A 6 9.36 26.27 8.75
N TRP A 7 8.21 26.50 9.39
CA TRP A 7 8.15 26.82 10.83
C TRP A 7 8.09 25.53 11.65
N SER A 8 9.20 25.16 12.31
CA SER A 8 9.21 24.10 13.32
C SER A 8 10.20 24.40 14.47
N LEU A 9 9.65 24.72 15.65
CA LEU A 9 10.21 24.61 17.02
C LEU A 9 11.46 25.44 17.40
N PRO A 10 11.63 25.80 18.71
CA PRO A 10 12.29 27.04 19.11
C PRO A 10 13.82 26.99 19.26
N LEU A 11 14.55 26.07 18.59
CA LEU A 11 16.01 25.98 18.81
C LEU A 11 16.92 25.86 17.58
N THR A 12 16.44 25.89 16.33
CA THR A 12 17.37 25.85 15.18
C THR A 12 16.78 26.53 13.94
N VAL A 13 17.44 27.57 13.43
CA VAL A 13 17.15 28.11 12.09
C VAL A 13 17.85 27.24 11.06
N VAL A 14 17.07 26.44 10.32
CA VAL A 14 17.58 25.67 9.17
C VAL A 14 17.32 26.48 7.91
N ARG A 15 18.38 26.99 7.27
CA ARG A 15 18.28 27.66 5.97
C ARG A 15 18.77 26.71 4.89
N GLY A 16 17.88 26.35 3.97
CA GLY A 16 18.22 25.58 2.77
C GLY A 16 18.58 26.52 1.63
N ILE A 17 19.75 26.32 1.01
CA ILE A 17 20.15 27.05 -0.20
C ILE A 17 20.34 26.03 -1.32
N LEU A 18 19.64 26.26 -2.43
CA LEU A 18 19.80 25.50 -3.67
C LEU A 18 20.93 26.11 -4.49
N PHE A 19 21.97 25.32 -4.74
CA PHE A 19 23.07 25.70 -5.62
C PHE A 19 23.05 24.86 -6.90
N SER A 20 23.16 25.52 -8.05
CA SER A 20 23.43 24.90 -9.34
C SER A 20 24.85 25.25 -9.77
N SER A 21 25.71 24.23 -9.93
CA SER A 21 27.08 24.43 -10.45
C SER A 21 27.07 24.35 -11.98
N PRO A 22 27.50 25.40 -12.72
CA PRO A 22 27.47 25.40 -14.18
C PRO A 22 28.69 24.74 -14.82
N ARG A 23 29.66 24.21 -14.05
CA ARG A 23 30.99 23.86 -14.57
C ARG A 23 31.22 22.37 -14.86
N ALA A 24 30.16 21.57 -15.00
CA ALA A 24 30.26 20.18 -15.45
C ALA A 24 29.15 19.85 -16.44
N MET A 25 29.41 18.90 -17.34
CA MET A 25 28.48 18.35 -18.35
C MET A 25 27.19 17.75 -17.76
N HIS A 26 27.04 17.79 -16.43
CA HIS A 26 25.86 17.42 -15.66
C HIS A 26 25.57 18.54 -14.63
N THR A 27 24.40 19.16 -14.70
CA THR A 27 23.90 20.08 -13.68
C THR A 27 23.69 19.30 -12.39
N ARG A 28 24.60 19.42 -11.41
CA ARG A 28 24.39 18.86 -10.08
C ARG A 28 23.59 19.83 -9.23
N VAL A 29 22.50 19.35 -8.63
CA VAL A 29 21.68 20.11 -7.68
C VAL A 29 21.96 19.59 -6.28
N PHE A 30 22.41 20.49 -5.40
CA PHE A 30 22.63 20.19 -4.00
C PHE A 30 21.62 20.97 -3.15
N LEU A 31 21.06 20.34 -2.13
CA LEU A 31 20.54 21.08 -0.97
C LEU A 31 21.58 21.08 0.13
N SER A 32 22.07 22.26 0.46
CA SER A 32 22.91 22.47 1.63
C SER A 32 22.04 22.93 2.80
N PHE A 33 22.09 22.18 3.90
CA PHE A 33 21.47 22.55 5.17
C PHE A 33 22.56 23.06 6.11
N HIS A 34 22.40 24.30 6.55
CA HIS A 34 23.29 24.92 7.52
C HIS A 34 22.61 24.95 8.88
N LEU A 35 23.26 24.36 9.88
CA LEU A 35 22.82 24.43 11.28
C LEU A 35 23.57 25.58 11.97
N TRP A 36 22.83 26.54 12.51
CA TRP A 36 23.40 27.72 13.18
C TRP A 36 23.03 27.73 14.67
N ASP A 37 23.95 28.21 15.51
CA ASP A 37 23.67 28.47 16.94
C ASP A 37 22.90 29.80 17.15
N GLN A 38 22.54 30.10 18.40
CA GLN A 38 21.86 31.35 18.77
C GLN A 38 22.72 32.62 18.60
N ASN A 39 24.03 32.46 18.38
CA ASN A 39 24.99 33.53 18.14
C ASN A 39 25.39 33.63 16.65
N CYS A 40 24.66 32.96 15.75
CA CYS A 40 24.94 32.91 14.31
C CYS A 40 26.32 32.32 13.97
N ASN A 41 26.79 31.31 14.70
CA ASN A 41 27.94 30.49 14.31
C ASN A 41 27.49 29.20 13.63
N LEU A 42 28.21 28.80 12.58
CA LEU A 42 27.94 27.57 11.83
C LEU A 42 28.39 26.35 12.66
N ILE A 43 27.43 25.51 13.06
CA ILE A 43 27.69 24.29 13.83
C ILE A 43 28.02 23.11 12.91
N SER A 44 27.26 22.95 11.81
CA SER A 44 27.50 21.86 10.85
C SER A 44 26.93 22.14 9.47
N LEU A 45 27.49 21.45 8.48
CA LEU A 45 27.07 21.46 7.08
C LEU A 45 26.63 20.06 6.67
N PHE A 46 25.39 19.92 6.20
CA PHE A 46 24.90 18.70 5.58
C PHE A 46 24.55 18.98 4.12
N ASN A 47 25.16 18.22 3.21
CA ASN A 47 24.88 18.31 1.78
C ASN A 47 24.07 17.08 1.36
N LEU A 48 22.86 17.30 0.84
CA LEU A 48 22.06 16.27 0.20
C LEU A 48 22.21 16.41 -1.33
N ASP A 49 22.83 15.43 -1.96
CA ASP A 49 22.87 15.31 -3.43
C ASP A 49 21.46 14.94 -3.92
N LEU A 50 20.79 15.88 -4.61
CA LEU A 50 19.44 15.65 -5.18
C LEU A 50 19.47 15.09 -6.60
N ASN A 51 20.65 14.78 -7.14
CA ASN A 51 20.70 14.12 -8.43
C ASN A 51 20.04 12.74 -8.31
N PRO A 52 19.08 12.39 -9.18
CA PRO A 52 18.76 10.99 -9.38
C PRO A 52 20.05 10.35 -9.88
N SER A 53 20.70 9.56 -9.02
CA SER A 53 21.80 8.72 -9.43
C SER A 53 21.26 7.80 -10.53
N TYR A 54 21.51 8.19 -11.78
CA TYR A 54 21.58 7.23 -12.87
C TYR A 54 22.45 6.09 -12.35
N PRO A 55 22.05 4.82 -12.49
CA PRO A 55 22.90 3.73 -12.08
C PRO A 55 24.21 3.87 -12.85
N THR A 56 25.24 4.31 -12.14
CA THR A 56 26.61 4.40 -12.62
C THR A 56 27.07 2.96 -12.74
N ALA A 57 27.11 2.48 -13.98
CA ALA A 57 27.98 1.42 -14.47
C ALA A 57 28.44 0.39 -13.41
N LEU A 58 27.53 -0.42 -12.87
CA LEU A 58 27.87 -1.70 -12.24
C LEU A 58 26.64 -2.62 -12.30
N SER A 59 26.71 -3.58 -13.22
CA SER A 59 25.89 -4.79 -13.27
C SER A 59 24.38 -4.64 -13.46
N ALA A 60 23.95 -3.87 -14.47
CA ALA A 60 22.64 -4.10 -15.09
C ALA A 60 22.88 -4.84 -16.41
N LYS A 61 22.30 -6.03 -16.54
CA LYS A 61 22.12 -6.71 -17.83
C LYS A 61 21.58 -5.66 -18.81
N MET A 62 22.36 -5.24 -19.81
CA MET A 62 21.96 -4.17 -20.72
C MET A 62 20.87 -4.72 -21.62
N VAL A 63 19.61 -4.63 -21.17
CA VAL A 63 18.46 -5.01 -21.99
C VAL A 63 18.32 -3.92 -23.05
N THR A 64 18.66 -4.25 -24.29
CA THR A 64 18.45 -3.37 -25.44
C THR A 64 16.97 -3.36 -25.76
N ILE A 65 16.26 -2.34 -25.25
CA ILE A 65 14.84 -2.13 -25.54
C ILE A 65 14.75 -1.20 -26.75
N ILE A 66 14.07 -1.64 -27.80
CA ILE A 66 13.98 -0.89 -29.07
C ILE A 66 12.53 -0.47 -29.25
N CYS A 67 12.30 0.79 -29.60
CA CYS A 67 10.96 1.27 -29.89
C CYS A 67 10.48 0.79 -31.27
N PHE A 68 9.20 0.97 -31.59
CA PHE A 68 8.65 0.56 -32.89
C PHE A 68 9.24 1.29 -34.11
N CYS A 69 10.00 2.38 -33.90
CA CYS A 69 10.73 3.08 -34.95
C CYS A 69 12.14 2.53 -35.18
N GLY A 70 12.56 1.48 -34.46
CA GLY A 70 13.91 0.93 -34.53
C GLY A 70 14.97 1.70 -33.72
N ASN A 71 14.57 2.70 -32.93
CA ASN A 71 15.48 3.49 -32.11
C ASN A 71 15.58 2.93 -30.68
N ASN A 72 16.71 3.18 -30.02
CA ASN A 72 16.86 2.90 -28.60
C ASN A 72 15.89 3.74 -27.77
N TYR A 73 15.35 3.13 -26.72
CA TYR A 73 14.45 3.81 -25.79
C TYR A 73 15.15 4.95 -25.03
N VAL A 74 14.34 5.86 -24.49
CA VAL A 74 14.76 6.83 -23.45
C VAL A 74 13.95 6.60 -22.17
N LEU A 75 14.57 6.82 -21.02
CA LEU A 75 13.89 6.77 -19.72
C LEU A 75 13.29 8.15 -19.42
N ARG A 76 12.01 8.20 -19.07
CA ARG A 76 11.29 9.42 -18.68
C ARG A 76 10.61 9.25 -17.34
N THR A 77 10.40 10.35 -16.63
CA THR A 77 9.63 10.37 -15.38
C THR A 77 8.19 10.79 -15.66
N SER A 78 7.23 10.04 -15.13
CA SER A 78 5.83 10.42 -15.14
C SER A 78 5.60 11.53 -14.10
N TRP A 79 4.96 12.60 -14.55
CA TRP A 79 4.52 13.72 -13.71
C TRP A 79 3.00 13.76 -13.56
N THR A 80 2.32 12.66 -13.93
CA THR A 80 0.87 12.55 -13.76
C THR A 80 0.52 12.35 -12.28
N PRO A 81 -0.61 12.91 -11.79
CA PRO A 81 -1.04 12.69 -10.41
C PRO A 81 -1.28 11.20 -10.06
N LEU A 82 -1.61 10.38 -11.06
CA LEU A 82 -1.83 8.94 -10.90
C LEU A 82 -0.51 8.16 -10.72
N ASN A 83 0.59 8.64 -11.30
CA ASN A 83 1.90 7.96 -11.27
C ASN A 83 3.05 8.97 -11.08
N PRO A 84 3.08 9.75 -10.00
CA PRO A 84 4.12 10.76 -9.81
C PRO A 84 5.48 10.09 -9.60
N GLY A 85 6.52 10.59 -10.27
CA GLY A 85 7.90 10.15 -10.05
C GLY A 85 8.26 8.77 -10.64
N ARG A 86 7.30 8.05 -11.22
CA ARG A 86 7.55 6.71 -11.78
C ARG A 86 8.29 6.79 -13.13
N TRP A 87 9.28 5.93 -13.33
CA TRP A 87 10.05 5.89 -14.58
C TRP A 87 9.42 4.97 -15.62
N PHE A 88 9.48 5.38 -16.89
CA PHE A 88 8.99 4.60 -18.01
C PHE A 88 9.89 4.77 -19.25
N TYR A 89 9.96 3.74 -20.07
CA TYR A 89 10.57 3.73 -21.39
C TYR A 89 9.68 4.45 -22.39
N ALA A 90 10.27 5.29 -23.25
CA ALA A 90 9.56 6.00 -24.31
C ALA A 90 10.38 6.06 -25.60
N CYS A 91 9.72 6.36 -26.72
CA CYS A 91 10.40 6.69 -27.97
C CYS A 91 11.20 8.00 -27.80
N PRO A 92 12.44 8.10 -28.32
CA PRO A 92 13.23 9.33 -28.25
C PRO A 92 12.66 10.45 -29.13
N LEU A 93 11.95 10.13 -30.20
CA LEU A 93 11.47 11.09 -31.19
C LEU A 93 10.28 11.92 -30.65
N PRO A 94 10.44 13.24 -30.43
CA PRO A 94 9.48 14.07 -29.69
C PRO A 94 8.11 14.27 -30.35
N ASP A 95 7.95 13.98 -31.65
CA ASP A 95 6.67 14.11 -32.38
C ASP A 95 6.31 12.84 -33.18
N SER A 96 6.89 11.71 -32.81
CA SER A 96 6.58 10.46 -33.49
C SER A 96 5.18 9.97 -33.11
N LYS A 97 4.47 9.39 -34.08
CA LYS A 97 3.26 8.58 -33.80
C LYS A 97 3.59 7.24 -33.11
N CYS A 98 4.83 7.07 -32.65
CA CYS A 98 5.31 5.88 -31.97
C CYS A 98 4.74 5.82 -30.56
N ARG A 99 3.78 4.93 -30.34
CA ARG A 99 3.14 4.72 -29.03
C ARG A 99 3.94 3.74 -28.15
N PHE A 100 5.25 3.68 -28.32
CA PHE A 100 6.10 2.82 -27.50
C PHE A 100 6.21 3.38 -26.08
N LEU A 101 5.63 2.66 -25.12
CA LEU A 101 5.64 2.96 -23.69
C LEU A 101 5.80 1.65 -22.91
N GLY A 102 6.61 1.67 -21.86
CA GLY A 102 6.75 0.54 -20.93
C GLY A 102 7.25 1.00 -19.57
N TRP A 103 6.80 0.38 -18.48
CA TRP A 103 7.26 0.78 -17.15
C TRP A 103 8.68 0.30 -16.90
N PHE A 104 9.50 1.16 -16.29
CA PHE A 104 10.79 0.78 -15.76
C PHE A 104 10.62 0.51 -14.27
N ASP A 105 10.80 -0.75 -13.89
CA ASP A 105 10.87 -1.14 -12.50
C ASP A 105 12.35 -1.46 -12.20
N PRO A 106 13.02 -0.67 -11.33
CA PRO A 106 14.40 -0.97 -10.94
C PRO A 106 14.47 -2.35 -10.28
N PRO A 107 15.60 -3.06 -10.40
CA PRO A 107 15.78 -4.32 -9.70
C PRO A 107 15.54 -4.10 -8.20
N MET A 108 14.70 -4.95 -7.61
CA MET A 108 14.49 -4.97 -6.17
C MET A 108 15.81 -5.25 -5.47
N CYS A 109 16.04 -4.65 -4.30
CA CYS A 109 17.22 -4.97 -3.50
C CYS A 109 17.16 -6.43 -3.01
N ASP A 110 18.31 -7.06 -2.83
CA ASP A 110 18.41 -8.48 -2.44
C ASP A 110 17.58 -8.80 -1.19
N ARG A 111 17.57 -7.87 -0.22
CA ARG A 111 16.75 -7.97 0.99
C ARG A 111 15.26 -8.03 0.67
N ALA A 112 14.77 -7.16 -0.21
CA ALA A 112 13.36 -7.14 -0.59
C ALA A 112 12.98 -8.42 -1.33
N THR A 113 13.83 -8.87 -2.26
CA THR A 113 13.63 -10.12 -3.01
C THR A 113 13.58 -11.34 -2.09
N ALA A 114 14.30 -11.34 -0.97
CA ALA A 114 14.25 -12.42 0.02
C ALA A 114 13.01 -12.35 0.94
N ILE A 115 12.60 -11.16 1.38
CA ILE A 115 11.54 -10.99 2.40
C ILE A 115 10.14 -11.04 1.79
N ILE A 116 9.91 -10.36 0.67
CA ILE A 116 8.57 -10.18 0.08
C ILE A 116 7.89 -11.53 -0.22
N PRO A 117 8.56 -12.53 -0.84
CA PRO A 117 7.91 -13.81 -1.12
C PRO A 117 7.46 -14.55 0.16
N GLY A 118 8.25 -14.48 1.22
CA GLY A 118 7.91 -15.06 2.52
C GLY A 118 6.65 -14.41 3.11
N LEU A 119 6.60 -13.07 3.10
CA LEU A 119 5.42 -12.33 3.57
C LEU A 119 4.16 -12.64 2.76
N LEU A 120 4.28 -12.70 1.43
CA LEU A 120 3.16 -13.06 0.56
C LEU A 120 2.63 -14.47 0.85
N LYS A 121 3.53 -15.44 1.06
CA LYS A 121 3.14 -16.80 1.45
C LYS A 121 2.42 -16.82 2.79
N SER A 122 2.96 -16.14 3.80
CA SER A 122 2.32 -16.04 5.12
C SER A 122 0.94 -15.39 5.05
N MET A 123 0.80 -14.30 4.29
CA MET A 123 -0.49 -13.63 4.11
C MET A 123 -1.50 -14.53 3.39
N ASN A 124 -1.08 -15.27 2.37
CA ASN A 124 -1.97 -16.19 1.66
C ASN A 124 -2.41 -17.35 2.56
N ASN A 125 -1.50 -17.93 3.34
CA ASN A 125 -1.84 -18.96 4.32
C ASN A 125 -2.83 -18.43 5.36
N LEU A 126 -2.60 -17.24 5.89
CA LEU A 126 -3.50 -16.62 6.86
C LEU A 126 -4.90 -16.39 6.27
N LYS A 127 -4.99 -15.93 5.02
CA LYS A 127 -6.27 -15.76 4.31
C LYS A 127 -7.02 -17.09 4.15
N LEU A 128 -6.31 -18.19 3.90
CA LEU A 128 -6.92 -19.52 3.83
C LEU A 128 -7.48 -19.94 5.18
N SER A 129 -6.70 -19.80 6.26
CA SER A 129 -7.16 -20.15 7.61
C SER A 129 -8.35 -19.30 8.08
N VAL A 130 -8.38 -18.00 7.74
CA VAL A 130 -9.55 -17.15 8.03
C VAL A 130 -10.78 -17.68 7.30
N LYS A 131 -10.66 -18.04 6.02
CA LYS A 131 -11.76 -18.58 5.25
C LYS A 131 -12.28 -19.91 5.83
N GLU A 132 -11.39 -20.81 6.21
CA GLU A 132 -11.76 -22.10 6.83
C GLU A 132 -12.54 -21.88 8.14
N LEU A 133 -12.09 -20.94 8.98
CA LEU A 133 -12.79 -20.58 10.22
C LEU A 133 -14.15 -19.91 9.95
N GLU A 134 -14.24 -19.06 8.94
CA GLU A 134 -15.51 -18.45 8.52
C GLU A 134 -16.53 -19.50 8.07
N ASP A 135 -16.08 -20.49 7.28
CA ASP A 135 -16.90 -21.61 6.83
C ASP A 135 -17.36 -22.48 8.03
N GLU A 136 -16.48 -22.73 8.99
CA GLU A 136 -16.81 -23.46 10.23
C GLU A 136 -17.85 -22.71 11.08
N ILE A 137 -17.66 -21.40 11.29
CA ILE A 137 -18.63 -20.54 11.98
C ILE A 137 -19.98 -20.57 11.28
N GLN A 138 -20.00 -20.53 9.94
CA GLN A 138 -21.23 -20.59 9.18
C GLN A 138 -21.95 -21.94 9.35
N ASN A 139 -21.21 -23.04 9.31
CA ASN A 139 -21.76 -24.38 9.54
C ASN A 139 -22.32 -24.51 10.96
N LEU A 140 -21.57 -24.09 11.98
CA LEU A 140 -22.04 -24.11 13.38
C LEU A 140 -23.29 -23.25 13.57
N ARG A 141 -23.35 -22.07 12.96
CA ARG A 141 -24.56 -21.22 12.97
C ARG A 141 -25.75 -21.92 12.34
N PHE A 142 -25.54 -22.66 11.25
CA PHE A 142 -26.60 -23.44 10.62
C PHE A 142 -27.12 -24.54 11.55
N TYR A 143 -26.23 -25.32 12.16
CA TYR A 143 -26.62 -26.35 13.13
C TYR A 143 -27.34 -25.78 14.36
N LEU A 144 -26.84 -24.67 14.90
CA LEU A 144 -27.50 -23.97 16.01
C LEU A 144 -28.91 -23.52 15.60
N LYS A 145 -29.08 -22.98 14.39
CA LYS A 145 -30.39 -22.57 13.89
C LYS A 145 -31.36 -23.74 13.75
N MET A 146 -30.87 -24.90 13.34
CA MET A 146 -31.69 -26.11 13.20
C MET A 146 -32.11 -26.65 14.57
N THR A 147 -31.18 -26.75 15.53
CA THR A 147 -31.47 -27.21 16.90
C THR A 147 -32.39 -26.26 17.66
N VAL A 148 -32.26 -24.94 17.47
CA VAL A 148 -33.19 -23.96 18.03
C VAL A 148 -34.61 -24.19 17.49
N LYS A 149 -34.77 -24.43 16.19
CA LYS A 149 -36.10 -24.74 15.62
C LYS A 149 -36.70 -26.02 16.19
N GLU A 150 -35.91 -27.07 16.32
CA GLU A 150 -36.37 -28.33 16.91
C GLU A 150 -36.84 -28.11 18.36
N LEU A 151 -36.10 -27.33 19.14
CA LEU A 151 -36.51 -26.96 20.48
C LEU A 151 -37.78 -26.07 20.49
N GLU A 152 -37.91 -25.13 19.56
CA GLU A 152 -39.12 -24.31 19.39
C GLU A 152 -40.35 -25.17 19.09
N ASP A 153 -40.21 -26.20 18.24
CA ASP A 153 -41.27 -27.15 17.94
C ASP A 153 -41.66 -27.98 19.17
N GLU A 154 -40.69 -28.46 19.96
CA GLU A 154 -40.96 -29.16 21.21
C GLU A 154 -41.65 -28.27 22.25
N VAL A 155 -41.22 -27.00 22.37
CA VAL A 155 -41.89 -26.01 23.22
C VAL A 155 -43.33 -25.78 22.75
N CYS A 156 -43.58 -25.74 21.44
CA CYS A 156 -44.93 -25.60 20.88
C CYS A 156 -45.82 -26.80 21.26
N LYS A 157 -45.30 -28.03 21.14
CA LYS A 157 -46.02 -29.26 21.56
C LYS A 157 -46.34 -29.24 23.05
N LEU A 158 -45.37 -28.90 23.90
CA LEU A 158 -45.57 -28.84 25.35
C LEU A 158 -46.62 -27.79 25.73
N LYS A 159 -46.59 -26.61 25.09
CA LYS A 159 -47.62 -25.57 25.27
C LYS A 159 -49.00 -26.06 24.86
N PHE A 160 -49.10 -26.79 23.76
CA PHE A 160 -50.35 -27.41 23.31
C PHE A 160 -50.89 -28.41 24.33
N TYR A 161 -50.06 -29.35 24.80
CA TYR A 161 -50.47 -30.32 25.82
C TYR A 161 -50.93 -29.64 27.11
N LEU A 162 -50.18 -28.63 27.58
CA LEU A 162 -50.57 -27.85 28.75
C LEU A 162 -51.94 -27.19 28.56
N TRP A 163 -52.17 -26.55 27.41
CA TRP A 163 -53.46 -25.92 27.09
C TRP A 163 -54.61 -26.93 27.06
N CYS A 164 -54.42 -28.09 26.43
CA CYS A 164 -55.41 -29.17 26.41
C CYS A 164 -55.72 -29.70 27.81
N SER A 165 -54.70 -29.92 28.66
CA SER A 165 -54.88 -30.37 30.04
C SER A 165 -55.66 -29.34 30.87
N TRP A 166 -55.36 -28.04 30.70
CA TRP A 166 -56.11 -26.97 31.37
C TRP A 166 -57.58 -26.94 30.94
N ILE A 167 -57.87 -27.11 29.65
CA ILE A 167 -59.26 -27.20 29.16
C ILE A 167 -59.98 -28.40 29.75
N PHE A 168 -59.34 -29.57 29.73
CA PHE A 168 -59.93 -30.79 30.30
C PHE A 168 -60.27 -30.61 31.79
N PHE A 169 -59.36 -30.01 32.56
CA PHE A 169 -59.59 -29.68 33.96
C PHE A 169 -60.77 -28.72 34.15
N LEU A 170 -60.87 -27.66 33.35
CA LEU A 170 -61.99 -26.71 33.41
C LEU A 170 -63.34 -27.38 33.10
N VAL A 171 -63.39 -28.22 32.06
CA VAL A 171 -64.61 -28.95 31.69
C VAL A 171 -65.04 -29.92 32.79
N PHE A 172 -64.09 -30.68 33.35
CA PHE A 172 -64.37 -31.60 34.46
C PHE A 172 -64.84 -30.87 35.72
N TRP A 173 -64.26 -29.72 36.03
CA TRP A 173 -64.64 -28.88 37.18
C TRP A 173 -66.02 -28.25 36.98
N MET A 174 -66.39 -27.84 35.77
CA MET A 174 -67.70 -27.25 35.48
C MET A 174 -68.86 -28.27 35.52
N TRP A 175 -68.56 -29.57 35.49
CA TRP A 175 -69.56 -30.66 35.48
C TRP A 175 -69.76 -31.32 36.85
N ASN A 176 -69.00 -30.94 37.89
CA ASN A 176 -69.23 -31.33 39.28
C ASN A 176 -69.73 -30.14 40.10
#